data_AF-A0A9D7CGB4-F1
#
_entry.id   AF-A0A9D7CGB4-F1
#
_cell.length_a   1.000
_cell.length_b   1.000
_cell.length_c   1.000
_cell.angle_alpha   90.00
_cell.angle_beta   90.00
_cell.angle_gamma   90.00
#
_symmetry.space_group_name_H-M   'P 1'
#
loop_
_entity.id
_entity.type
_entity.pdbx_description
1 polymer ?
#
loop_
_entity_poly.entity_id
_entity_poly.type
_entity_poly.pdbx_seq_one_letter_code
_entity_poly.pdbx_strand_id
1 'polypeptide(L)'
;MPHSLTKGARARPRSRLSLGVLPLRAALTVALLVLAACARARPADGAGSAMRSTRVDSSHVHALVSALAADSMQGRRTGTPGSARAARWIAGEMSRIGLTPAGDSGYFQHVPLYEAQRTVGGQVRLAPALASSFAARDTFPVSQRLAGANLVGILRGSDPALAHEAVLVDAHYDHLGIGAVADGDSIFNGADDDASGTVAVLEIARVMAAGPRPRRTVIFLATTGEEVGLLGTRWYIQHPVVPLDSTVANLEIEMIGRPDSMAGGRGRGWLTGYERSTMGEALAAAGIPLVADRRLDQNFFMRSDNIAFARLGIPAHTLSSYNMHTDYHRRTDEVSRLDAGHMALVIDAAARAVRLLADGPKPEWKPGGRPEPATPRR
;
A
#
# COMPACT_ATOMS: atom_id res chain seq x y z
N MET A 1 26.86 -38.43 59.91
CA MET A 1 26.95 -37.29 60.85
C MET A 1 27.34 -36.05 60.05
N PRO A 2 26.74 -34.87 60.24
CA PRO A 2 25.55 -34.54 61.05
C PRO A 2 24.30 -34.16 60.20
N HIS A 3 23.16 -34.04 60.91
CA HIS A 3 21.92 -33.25 60.72
C HIS A 3 21.48 -32.68 59.34
N SER A 4 20.23 -32.79 58.83
CA SER A 4 18.85 -32.77 59.42
C SER A 4 18.42 -31.37 59.93
N LEU A 5 17.23 -30.78 59.74
CA LEU A 5 15.82 -31.18 59.45
C LEU A 5 15.14 -29.99 58.67
N THR A 6 13.94 -29.98 58.07
CA THR A 6 12.90 -30.93 57.56
C THR A 6 11.93 -30.13 56.64
N LYS A 7 10.90 -30.77 56.06
CA LYS A 7 9.62 -30.14 55.67
C LYS A 7 8.47 -30.82 56.42
N GLY A 8 7.36 -30.12 56.66
CA GLY A 8 6.11 -30.67 57.25
C GLY A 8 4.92 -29.79 56.89
N ALA A 9 3.71 -30.35 56.74
CA ALA A 9 2.60 -29.65 56.09
C ALA A 9 1.20 -29.93 56.69
N ARG A 10 0.32 -28.93 56.52
CA ARG A 10 -1.16 -28.95 56.48
C ARG A 10 -1.94 -29.83 57.49
N ALA A 11 -2.78 -29.16 58.28
CA ALA A 11 -4.10 -29.68 58.67
C ALA A 11 -5.15 -28.56 58.76
N ARG A 12 -6.43 -28.91 58.56
CA ARG A 12 -7.65 -28.16 58.93
C ARG A 12 -8.64 -29.21 59.46
N PRO A 13 -9.49 -28.90 60.46
CA PRO A 13 -10.91 -28.69 60.09
C PRO A 13 -11.73 -27.71 60.96
N ARG A 14 -12.72 -27.10 60.29
CA ARG A 14 -14.10 -26.76 60.72
C ARG A 14 -14.43 -26.49 62.20
N SER A 15 -15.03 -25.32 62.43
CA SER A 15 -16.31 -25.18 63.17
C SER A 15 -17.19 -24.10 62.49
N ARG A 16 -18.44 -23.92 62.93
CA ARG A 16 -19.42 -22.91 62.45
C ARG A 16 -19.96 -22.14 63.67
N LEU A 17 -20.43 -20.89 63.49
CA LEU A 17 -21.83 -20.49 63.80
C LEU A 17 -22.14 -19.00 63.50
N SER A 18 -23.31 -18.84 62.86
CA SER A 18 -24.30 -17.75 62.77
C SER A 18 -24.18 -16.37 63.48
N LEU A 19 -24.60 -15.35 62.71
CA LEU A 19 -25.45 -14.17 63.03
C LEU A 19 -24.96 -13.03 63.94
N GLY A 20 -25.14 -11.80 63.41
CA GLY A 20 -25.20 -10.52 64.10
C GLY A 20 -25.64 -9.43 63.11
N VAL A 21 -26.53 -8.51 63.49
CA VAL A 21 -27.14 -7.48 62.61
C VAL A 21 -27.33 -6.16 63.41
N LEU A 22 -27.76 -5.09 62.72
CA LEU A 22 -28.15 -3.76 63.23
C LEU A 22 -27.00 -2.72 63.40
N PRO A 23 -27.29 -1.39 63.41
CA PRO A 23 -26.71 -0.51 62.38
C PRO A 23 -26.23 0.86 62.91
N LEU A 24 -25.94 1.81 62.01
CA LEU A 24 -25.95 3.24 62.36
C LEU A 24 -26.38 4.15 61.18
N ARG A 25 -27.06 5.27 61.49
CA ARG A 25 -27.48 6.33 60.55
C ARG A 25 -27.32 7.71 61.20
N ALA A 26 -26.39 8.52 60.70
CA ALA A 26 -26.36 10.00 60.75
C ALA A 26 -25.21 10.47 59.83
N ALA A 27 -25.28 11.40 58.86
CA ALA A 27 -26.20 12.48 58.46
C ALA A 27 -25.80 13.91 58.88
N LEU A 28 -24.91 14.53 58.09
CA LEU A 28 -24.73 15.98 57.82
C LEU A 28 -23.66 16.04 56.69
N THR A 29 -23.82 16.58 55.46
CA THR A 29 -24.52 17.73 54.85
C THR A 29 -23.64 18.99 54.72
N VAL A 30 -23.72 19.65 53.55
CA VAL A 30 -23.04 20.90 53.10
C VAL A 30 -21.61 20.74 52.55
N ALA A 31 -21.47 20.86 51.21
CA ALA A 31 -20.54 21.75 50.50
C ALA A 31 -20.54 21.44 48.97
N LEU A 32 -21.48 22.00 48.21
CA LEU A 32 -21.56 21.83 46.76
C LEU A 32 -21.26 23.15 46.03
N LEU A 33 -20.00 23.37 45.61
CA LEU A 33 -19.61 24.44 44.67
C LEU A 33 -18.13 24.29 44.24
N VAL A 34 -17.75 25.00 43.16
CA VAL A 34 -16.40 25.08 42.56
C VAL A 34 -15.86 23.77 41.94
N LEU A 35 -16.25 23.51 40.68
CA LEU A 35 -15.29 23.31 39.56
C LEU A 35 -16.00 23.32 38.19
N ALA A 36 -16.79 24.36 37.93
CA ALA A 36 -17.47 24.57 36.64
C ALA A 36 -16.64 25.48 35.71
N ALA A 37 -15.46 25.03 35.28
CA ALA A 37 -14.59 25.80 34.39
C ALA A 37 -13.85 24.91 33.36
N CYS A 38 -13.89 25.33 32.09
CA CYS A 38 -12.91 25.01 31.04
C CYS A 38 -12.60 23.53 30.73
N ALA A 39 -13.62 22.75 30.36
CA ALA A 39 -13.44 21.51 29.57
C ALA A 39 -14.48 21.33 28.45
N ARG A 40 -14.72 22.38 27.64
CA ARG A 40 -15.36 22.20 26.32
C ARG A 40 -14.36 21.56 25.35
N ALA A 41 -14.18 20.24 25.49
CA ALA A 41 -13.55 19.45 24.44
C ALA A 41 -14.36 19.65 23.15
N ARG A 42 -13.72 20.12 22.07
CA ARG A 42 -14.29 20.00 20.73
C ARG A 42 -14.46 18.49 20.45
N PRO A 43 -15.61 18.03 19.92
CA PRO A 43 -15.69 16.66 19.44
C PRO A 43 -14.71 16.48 18.28
N ALA A 44 -14.14 15.28 18.15
CA ALA A 44 -13.15 14.96 17.12
C ALA A 44 -13.80 14.63 15.75
N ASP A 45 -14.83 15.40 15.36
CA ASP A 45 -15.72 15.09 14.23
C ASP A 45 -15.00 15.00 12.88
N GLY A 46 -13.85 15.67 12.73
CA GLY A 46 -13.06 15.67 11.50
C GLY A 46 -12.58 14.28 11.07
N ALA A 47 -12.10 13.45 12.01
CA ALA A 47 -11.52 12.14 11.68
C ALA A 47 -12.57 11.14 11.18
N GLY A 48 -13.76 11.14 11.80
CA GLY A 48 -14.89 10.31 11.35
C GLY A 48 -15.54 10.81 10.06
N SER A 49 -15.49 12.12 9.81
CA SER A 49 -16.01 12.74 8.58
C SER A 49 -15.14 12.43 7.36
N ALA A 50 -13.80 12.59 7.47
CA ALA A 50 -12.87 12.34 6.37
C ALA A 50 -12.94 10.89 5.85
N MET A 51 -13.06 9.91 6.74
CA MET A 51 -13.20 8.48 6.38
C MET A 51 -14.42 8.19 5.49
N ARG A 52 -15.48 8.99 5.60
CA ARG A 52 -16.77 8.82 4.90
C ARG A 52 -16.94 9.74 3.69
N SER A 53 -15.91 10.53 3.34
CA SER A 53 -15.93 11.41 2.18
C SER A 53 -15.64 10.64 0.88
N THR A 54 -16.53 10.73 -0.10
CA THR A 54 -16.27 10.28 -1.48
C THR A 54 -15.39 11.25 -2.29
N ARG A 55 -14.91 12.34 -1.68
CA ARG A 55 -13.92 13.25 -2.27
C ARG A 55 -12.52 12.94 -1.74
N VAL A 56 -11.53 13.12 -2.60
CA VAL A 56 -10.11 13.20 -2.23
C VAL A 56 -9.83 14.60 -1.66
N ASP A 57 -9.05 14.70 -0.59
CA ASP A 57 -8.62 15.98 0.01
C ASP A 57 -7.10 16.12 -0.07
N SER A 58 -6.62 17.25 -0.59
CA SER A 58 -5.18 17.47 -0.79
C SER A 58 -4.38 17.57 0.51
N SER A 59 -5.00 17.99 1.61
CA SER A 59 -4.38 18.02 2.94
C SER A 59 -4.25 16.61 3.51
N HIS A 60 -5.25 15.74 3.29
CA HIS A 60 -5.17 14.33 3.64
C HIS A 60 -4.10 13.60 2.81
N VAL A 61 -4.11 13.78 1.49
CA VAL A 61 -3.07 13.26 0.58
C VAL A 61 -1.68 13.70 1.02
N HIS A 62 -1.49 15.00 1.31
CA HIS A 62 -0.22 15.53 1.82
C HIS A 62 0.20 14.88 3.14
N ALA A 63 -0.71 14.68 4.09
CA ALA A 63 -0.42 14.04 5.37
C ALA A 63 -0.05 12.55 5.22
N LEU A 64 -0.71 11.83 4.31
CA LEU A 64 -0.41 10.42 4.02
C LEU A 64 0.97 10.26 3.36
N VAL A 65 1.29 11.05 2.33
CA VAL A 65 2.61 10.99 1.68
C VAL A 65 3.72 11.49 2.61
N SER A 66 3.44 12.50 3.45
CA SER A 66 4.36 12.92 4.53
C SER A 66 4.69 11.79 5.50
N ALA A 67 3.70 10.94 5.86
CA ALA A 67 3.92 9.84 6.79
C ALA A 67 4.71 8.68 6.15
N LEU A 68 4.47 8.38 4.87
CA LEU A 68 5.13 7.29 4.14
C LEU A 68 6.55 7.65 3.68
N ALA A 69 6.79 8.92 3.34
CA ALA A 69 8.07 9.42 2.85
C ALA A 69 8.98 10.04 3.93
N ALA A 70 8.54 10.17 5.18
CA ALA A 70 9.39 10.69 6.26
C ALA A 70 10.65 9.84 6.50
N ASP A 71 11.74 10.48 6.95
CA ASP A 71 13.01 9.87 7.42
C ASP A 71 12.80 8.67 8.35
N SER A 72 11.73 8.71 9.15
CA SER A 72 11.34 7.64 10.06
C SER A 72 11.02 6.31 9.34
N MET A 73 10.75 6.33 8.04
CA MET A 73 10.60 5.15 7.16
C MET A 73 11.91 4.73 6.47
N GLN A 74 13.01 5.48 6.67
CA GLN A 74 14.38 5.15 6.25
C GLN A 74 14.50 4.76 4.77
N GLY A 75 13.77 5.47 3.89
CA GLY A 75 13.75 5.24 2.45
C GLY A 75 13.22 3.87 2.00
N ARG A 76 12.57 3.13 2.91
CA ARG A 76 11.74 1.94 2.63
C ARG A 76 12.38 0.76 1.88
N ARG A 77 13.70 0.70 1.60
CA ARG A 77 14.39 -0.43 0.93
C ARG A 77 13.89 -1.79 1.38
N THR A 78 13.44 -2.59 0.44
CA THR A 78 13.00 -3.97 0.64
C THR A 78 13.97 -4.76 1.53
N GLY A 79 13.42 -5.47 2.52
CA GLY A 79 14.19 -6.23 3.52
C GLY A 79 14.62 -5.45 4.76
N THR A 80 14.50 -4.12 4.80
CA THR A 80 14.96 -3.29 5.92
C THR A 80 13.89 -3.04 7.00
N PRO A 81 14.30 -2.61 8.21
CA PRO A 81 13.36 -2.11 9.23
C PRO A 81 12.49 -0.94 8.76
N GLY A 82 12.95 -0.15 7.78
CA GLY A 82 12.21 0.95 7.15
C GLY A 82 11.01 0.43 6.33
N SER A 83 11.28 -0.48 5.39
CA SER A 83 10.25 -1.23 4.64
C SER A 83 9.23 -1.85 5.59
N ALA A 84 9.70 -2.53 6.65
CA ALA A 84 8.82 -3.18 7.61
C ALA A 84 7.97 -2.19 8.44
N ARG A 85 8.38 -0.92 8.62
CA ARG A 85 7.54 0.13 9.23
C ARG A 85 6.50 0.65 8.24
N ALA A 86 6.89 0.93 7.00
CA ALA A 86 5.97 1.33 5.94
C ALA A 86 4.87 0.28 5.72
N ALA A 87 5.24 -1.00 5.63
CA ALA A 87 4.27 -2.10 5.48
C ALA A 87 3.23 -2.17 6.61
N ARG A 88 3.66 -1.96 7.87
CA ARG A 88 2.74 -1.89 9.02
C ARG A 88 1.86 -0.64 9.02
N TRP A 89 2.37 0.48 8.52
CA TRP A 89 1.58 1.70 8.34
C TRP A 89 0.50 1.49 7.26
N ILE A 90 0.87 1.01 6.07
CA ILE A 90 -0.05 0.70 4.96
C ILE A 90 -1.15 -0.28 5.40
N ALA A 91 -0.79 -1.37 6.10
CA ALA A 91 -1.77 -2.30 6.66
C ALA A 91 -2.72 -1.64 7.68
N GLY A 92 -2.24 -0.66 8.44
CA GLY A 92 -3.04 0.19 9.32
C GLY A 92 -4.00 1.11 8.57
N GLU A 93 -3.56 1.74 7.48
CA GLU A 93 -4.40 2.55 6.59
C GLU A 93 -5.51 1.69 5.96
N MET A 94 -5.16 0.56 5.33
CA MET A 94 -6.11 -0.42 4.78
C MET A 94 -7.14 -0.89 5.83
N SER A 95 -6.69 -1.17 7.05
CA SER A 95 -7.57 -1.55 8.16
C SER A 95 -8.48 -0.42 8.66
N ARG A 96 -8.08 0.86 8.50
CA ARG A 96 -8.89 2.02 8.91
C ARG A 96 -9.93 2.38 7.85
N ILE A 97 -9.61 2.13 6.57
CA ILE A 97 -10.54 2.19 5.44
C ILE A 97 -11.62 1.09 5.56
N GLY A 98 -11.32 -0.03 6.21
CA GLY A 98 -12.25 -1.15 6.41
C GLY A 98 -12.26 -2.12 5.23
N LEU A 99 -11.12 -2.29 4.55
CA LEU A 99 -10.96 -3.32 3.53
C LEU A 99 -11.07 -4.74 4.12
N THR A 100 -11.25 -5.74 3.27
CA THR A 100 -11.09 -7.15 3.65
C THR A 100 -9.62 -7.55 3.53
N PRO A 101 -8.93 -7.96 4.60
CA PRO A 101 -7.57 -8.50 4.50
C PRO A 101 -7.52 -9.76 3.61
N ALA A 102 -6.47 -9.89 2.80
CA ALA A 102 -6.35 -10.99 1.82
C ALA A 102 -4.95 -11.63 1.68
N GLY A 103 -3.98 -11.23 2.51
CA GLY A 103 -2.68 -11.90 2.60
C GLY A 103 -2.71 -13.17 3.43
N ASP A 104 -1.59 -13.89 3.48
CA ASP A 104 -1.42 -15.07 4.35
C ASP A 104 -1.46 -14.75 5.85
N SER A 105 -1.22 -13.49 6.22
CA SER A 105 -1.30 -13.00 7.59
C SER A 105 -2.03 -11.65 7.65
N GLY A 106 -3.36 -11.69 7.55
CA GLY A 106 -4.17 -10.48 7.53
C GLY A 106 -3.94 -9.70 6.22
N TYR A 107 -3.43 -8.47 6.30
CA TYR A 107 -3.07 -7.71 5.09
C TYR A 107 -1.74 -8.15 4.49
N PHE A 108 -0.87 -8.81 5.25
CA PHE A 108 0.47 -9.17 4.79
C PHE A 108 0.44 -10.46 3.97
N GLN A 109 0.84 -10.38 2.71
CA GLN A 109 1.29 -11.52 1.91
C GLN A 109 2.82 -11.54 2.01
N HIS A 110 3.39 -12.40 2.84
CA HIS A 110 4.82 -12.47 3.06
C HIS A 110 5.55 -12.94 1.79
N VAL A 111 6.73 -12.35 1.53
CA VAL A 111 7.58 -12.67 0.37
C VAL A 111 8.86 -13.37 0.86
N PRO A 112 9.27 -14.53 0.29
CA PRO A 112 10.44 -15.28 0.73
C PRO A 112 11.75 -14.66 0.24
N LEU A 113 12.14 -13.54 0.84
CA LEU A 113 13.30 -12.75 0.42
C LEU A 113 14.61 -13.17 1.12
N TYR A 114 15.71 -13.00 0.41
CA TYR A 114 17.07 -13.12 0.95
C TYR A 114 18.01 -12.07 0.31
N GLU A 115 19.10 -11.73 0.99
CA GLU A 115 20.11 -10.77 0.52
C GLU A 115 21.14 -11.51 -0.35
N ALA A 116 21.22 -11.15 -1.63
CA ALA A 116 22.03 -11.84 -2.65
C ALA A 116 23.16 -10.95 -3.17
N GLN A 117 24.29 -11.56 -3.54
CA GLN A 117 25.33 -10.88 -4.31
C GLN A 117 24.90 -10.74 -5.78
N ARG A 118 24.90 -9.51 -6.30
CA ARG A 118 24.69 -9.20 -7.71
C ARG A 118 25.88 -8.39 -8.24
N THR A 119 26.41 -8.75 -9.40
CA THR A 119 27.44 -7.97 -10.09
C THR A 119 26.79 -6.93 -11.00
N VAL A 120 27.02 -5.64 -10.73
CA VAL A 120 26.50 -4.50 -11.51
C VAL A 120 27.69 -3.64 -11.92
N GLY A 121 27.90 -3.45 -13.23
CA GLY A 121 29.05 -2.69 -13.75
C GLY A 121 30.41 -3.23 -13.31
N GLY A 122 30.53 -4.54 -13.11
CA GLY A 122 31.74 -5.18 -12.57
C GLY A 122 31.89 -5.11 -11.03
N GLN A 123 31.06 -4.35 -10.33
CA GLN A 123 31.07 -4.29 -8.86
C GLN A 123 30.07 -5.29 -8.26
N VAL A 124 30.52 -6.10 -7.29
CA VAL A 124 29.61 -6.93 -6.48
C VAL A 124 28.91 -6.04 -5.46
N ARG A 125 27.57 -6.11 -5.43
CA ARG A 125 26.70 -5.41 -4.48
C ARG A 125 25.72 -6.39 -3.84
N LEU A 126 25.28 -6.09 -2.62
CA LEU A 126 24.21 -6.83 -1.96
C LEU A 126 22.85 -6.21 -2.34
N ALA A 127 21.95 -7.04 -2.87
CA ALA A 127 20.57 -6.66 -3.18
C ALA A 127 19.59 -7.78 -2.79
N PRO A 128 18.36 -7.45 -2.36
CA PRO A 128 17.32 -8.46 -2.13
C PRO A 128 17.06 -9.32 -3.37
N ALA A 129 16.69 -10.57 -3.14
CA ALA A 129 16.30 -11.54 -4.15
C ALA A 129 15.15 -12.40 -3.64
N LEU A 130 14.31 -12.85 -4.58
CA LEU A 130 13.18 -13.74 -4.32
C LEU A 130 13.65 -15.20 -4.38
N ALA A 131 13.42 -15.98 -3.32
CA ALA A 131 13.54 -17.43 -3.34
C ALA A 131 12.27 -18.06 -3.91
N SER A 132 12.35 -19.30 -4.44
CA SER A 132 11.19 -19.99 -5.02
C SER A 132 10.13 -20.41 -4.00
N SER A 133 10.46 -20.45 -2.70
CA SER A 133 9.54 -20.71 -1.60
C SER A 133 10.16 -20.30 -0.27
N PHE A 134 9.37 -20.28 0.80
CA PHE A 134 9.90 -20.14 2.17
C PHE A 134 10.88 -21.25 2.54
N ALA A 135 10.62 -22.50 2.14
CA ALA A 135 11.54 -23.61 2.38
C ALA A 135 12.89 -23.40 1.68
N ALA A 136 12.88 -22.85 0.45
CA ALA A 136 14.09 -22.48 -0.28
C ALA A 136 14.84 -21.31 0.41
N ARG A 137 14.12 -20.25 0.82
CA ARG A 137 14.70 -19.15 1.62
C ARG A 137 15.32 -19.67 2.92
N ASP A 138 14.71 -20.67 3.54
CA ASP A 138 15.15 -21.19 4.82
C ASP A 138 16.34 -22.17 4.74
N THR A 139 16.89 -22.39 3.52
CA THR A 139 18.23 -22.95 3.32
C THR A 139 19.36 -21.93 3.52
N PHE A 140 19.09 -20.63 3.37
CA PHE A 140 20.10 -19.58 3.54
C PHE A 140 20.39 -19.32 5.03
N PRO A 141 21.61 -18.87 5.41
CA PRO A 141 21.91 -18.40 6.77
C PRO A 141 20.89 -17.36 7.25
N VAL A 142 20.54 -17.39 8.55
CA VAL A 142 19.55 -16.46 9.12
C VAL A 142 19.92 -14.98 8.89
N SER A 143 21.21 -14.66 8.91
CA SER A 143 21.77 -13.33 8.61
C SER A 143 21.58 -12.86 7.15
N GLN A 144 21.18 -13.75 6.24
CA GLN A 144 20.87 -13.43 4.85
C GLN A 144 19.35 -13.44 4.56
N ARG A 145 18.50 -13.87 5.50
CA ARG A 145 17.04 -13.90 5.29
C ARG A 145 16.47 -12.51 5.52
N LEU A 146 15.68 -12.02 4.56
CA LEU A 146 15.07 -10.70 4.62
C LEU A 146 13.58 -10.80 4.94
N ALA A 147 13.06 -9.80 5.64
CA ALA A 147 11.63 -9.65 5.89
C ALA A 147 11.03 -8.70 4.84
N GLY A 148 10.03 -9.19 4.10
CA GLY A 148 9.24 -8.39 3.18
C GLY A 148 7.85 -8.99 3.01
N ALA A 149 6.89 -8.14 2.65
CA ALA A 149 5.52 -8.54 2.37
C ALA A 149 4.91 -7.58 1.34
N ASN A 150 4.04 -8.10 0.47
CA ASN A 150 3.04 -7.26 -0.18
C ASN A 150 1.91 -6.98 0.80
N LEU A 151 1.20 -5.88 0.64
CA LEU A 151 0.01 -5.55 1.43
C LEU A 151 -1.21 -5.69 0.53
N VAL A 152 -2.18 -6.52 0.92
CA VAL A 152 -3.33 -6.86 0.06
C VAL A 152 -4.64 -6.65 0.81
N GLY A 153 -5.40 -5.64 0.39
CA GLY A 153 -6.73 -5.31 0.90
C GLY A 153 -7.78 -5.38 -0.21
N ILE A 154 -8.95 -5.94 0.07
CA ILE A 154 -10.00 -6.20 -0.92
C ILE A 154 -11.28 -5.44 -0.59
N LEU A 155 -11.84 -4.73 -1.58
CA LEU A 155 -13.23 -4.26 -1.58
C LEU A 155 -14.06 -5.23 -2.44
N ARG A 156 -14.86 -6.08 -1.79
CA ARG A 156 -15.62 -7.15 -2.46
C ARG A 156 -16.73 -6.59 -3.36
N GLY A 157 -16.89 -7.19 -4.54
CA GLY A 157 -17.97 -6.85 -5.47
C GLY A 157 -19.37 -7.11 -4.92
N SER A 158 -20.37 -6.38 -5.38
CA SER A 158 -21.78 -6.50 -4.97
C SER A 158 -22.67 -7.25 -5.96
N ASP A 159 -22.22 -7.45 -7.19
CA ASP A 159 -22.97 -8.16 -8.23
C ASP A 159 -22.65 -9.67 -8.15
N PRO A 160 -23.62 -10.55 -7.83
CA PRO A 160 -23.35 -11.99 -7.69
C PRO A 160 -22.76 -12.64 -8.95
N ALA A 161 -23.02 -12.08 -10.13
CA ALA A 161 -22.46 -12.59 -11.38
C ALA A 161 -21.04 -12.10 -11.65
N LEU A 162 -20.61 -10.97 -11.08
CA LEU A 162 -19.30 -10.33 -11.36
C LEU A 162 -18.36 -10.21 -10.15
N ALA A 163 -18.82 -10.45 -8.92
CA ALA A 163 -17.98 -10.30 -7.71
C ALA A 163 -16.82 -11.31 -7.63
N HIS A 164 -16.85 -12.36 -8.46
CA HIS A 164 -15.73 -13.30 -8.64
C HIS A 164 -14.64 -12.76 -9.59
N GLU A 165 -14.94 -11.74 -10.39
CA GLU A 165 -13.98 -11.00 -11.21
C GLU A 165 -13.34 -9.87 -10.39
N ALA A 166 -12.09 -9.53 -10.70
CA ALA A 166 -11.30 -8.55 -9.99
C ALA A 166 -10.72 -7.46 -10.90
N VAL A 167 -10.72 -6.21 -10.43
CA VAL A 167 -9.81 -5.16 -10.91
C VAL A 167 -8.67 -5.04 -9.91
N LEU A 168 -7.42 -5.07 -10.38
CA LEU A 168 -6.24 -4.85 -9.56
C LEU A 168 -5.82 -3.38 -9.63
N VAL A 169 -5.54 -2.77 -8.48
CA VAL A 169 -5.02 -1.41 -8.35
C VAL A 169 -3.78 -1.49 -7.46
N ASP A 170 -2.63 -1.12 -8.00
CA ASP A 170 -1.34 -1.35 -7.35
C ASP A 170 -0.30 -0.24 -7.56
N ALA A 171 0.73 -0.30 -6.72
CA ALA A 171 1.85 0.62 -6.61
C ALA A 171 2.95 -0.04 -5.77
N HIS A 172 4.21 0.36 -5.92
CA HIS A 172 5.31 -0.12 -5.06
C HIS A 172 5.50 0.79 -3.85
N TYR A 173 5.79 0.22 -2.68
CA TYR A 173 6.02 1.01 -1.46
C TYR A 173 7.48 1.04 -1.01
N ASP A 174 8.39 0.27 -1.60
CA ASP A 174 9.82 0.43 -1.35
C ASP A 174 10.48 1.43 -2.30
N HIS A 175 11.66 1.89 -1.89
CA HIS A 175 12.55 2.77 -2.64
C HIS A 175 14.01 2.48 -2.18
N LEU A 176 14.99 3.28 -2.58
CA LEU A 176 16.43 2.99 -2.44
C LEU A 176 16.97 2.88 -0.99
N GLY A 177 16.29 3.39 0.03
CA GLY A 177 16.70 3.24 1.44
C GLY A 177 17.70 4.26 1.97
N ILE A 178 18.75 3.79 2.67
CA ILE A 178 19.84 4.62 3.18
C ILE A 178 21.12 4.34 2.38
N GLY A 179 21.78 5.40 1.93
CA GLY A 179 23.07 5.35 1.22
C GLY A 179 24.13 6.24 1.87
N ALA A 180 25.28 6.41 1.21
CA ALA A 180 26.34 7.30 1.67
C ALA A 180 25.87 8.76 1.77
N VAL A 181 26.35 9.50 2.77
CA VAL A 181 25.96 10.90 3.00
C VAL A 181 26.37 11.76 1.79
N ALA A 182 25.42 12.53 1.26
CA ALA A 182 25.65 13.53 0.22
C ALA A 182 24.77 14.76 0.52
N ASP A 183 25.33 15.97 0.34
CA ASP A 183 24.65 17.26 0.55
C ASP A 183 23.94 17.42 1.92
N GLY A 184 24.41 16.70 2.94
CA GLY A 184 23.90 16.69 4.31
C GLY A 184 22.95 15.54 4.66
N ASP A 185 22.47 14.78 3.66
CA ASP A 185 21.49 13.71 3.84
C ASP A 185 22.04 12.30 3.50
N SER A 186 21.45 11.27 4.11
CA SER A 186 21.74 9.84 3.90
C SER A 186 20.54 9.01 3.38
N ILE A 187 19.31 9.52 3.40
CA ILE A 187 18.08 8.76 3.10
C ILE A 187 17.53 9.09 1.69
N PHE A 188 17.07 8.09 0.96
CA PHE A 188 16.30 8.29 -0.27
C PHE A 188 14.83 8.20 0.12
N ASN A 189 14.18 9.34 0.36
CA ASN A 189 12.84 9.35 0.96
C ASN A 189 11.72 8.95 -0.04
N GLY A 190 11.94 9.10 -1.35
CA GLY A 190 11.05 8.54 -2.39
C GLY A 190 9.61 9.04 -2.24
N ALA A 191 9.43 10.35 -2.24
CA ALA A 191 8.15 10.99 -1.98
C ALA A 191 7.22 10.97 -3.21
N ASP A 192 7.76 11.16 -4.41
CA ASP A 192 7.08 10.89 -5.67
C ASP A 192 7.18 9.39 -6.00
N ASP A 193 8.34 8.77 -5.68
CA ASP A 193 8.83 7.48 -6.15
C ASP A 193 8.96 6.43 -5.01
N ASP A 194 7.98 5.54 -4.77
CA ASP A 194 6.56 5.71 -5.07
C ASP A 194 5.70 5.78 -3.79
N ALA A 195 6.04 6.71 -2.90
CA ALA A 195 5.09 7.09 -1.85
C ALA A 195 3.84 7.77 -2.45
N SER A 196 3.90 8.31 -3.67
CA SER A 196 2.78 9.01 -4.31
C SER A 196 1.70 8.06 -4.83
N GLY A 197 2.06 7.02 -5.60
CA GLY A 197 1.15 5.98 -6.09
C GLY A 197 0.68 5.06 -4.96
N THR A 198 1.54 4.68 -4.00
CA THR A 198 1.08 3.94 -2.80
C THR A 198 0.00 4.72 -2.03
N VAL A 199 0.11 6.04 -1.92
CA VAL A 199 -0.94 6.88 -1.31
C VAL A 199 -2.18 7.01 -2.21
N ALA A 200 -2.01 6.99 -3.53
CA ALA A 200 -3.13 6.94 -4.47
C ALA A 200 -3.96 5.65 -4.30
N VAL A 201 -3.31 4.48 -4.20
CA VAL A 201 -3.98 3.18 -3.94
C VAL A 201 -4.83 3.26 -2.66
N LEU A 202 -4.30 3.85 -1.59
CA LEU A 202 -5.00 4.03 -0.32
C LEU A 202 -6.17 5.03 -0.40
N GLU A 203 -6.01 6.18 -1.05
CA GLU A 203 -7.09 7.16 -1.19
C GLU A 203 -8.20 6.70 -2.15
N ILE A 204 -7.87 5.98 -3.23
CA ILE A 204 -8.86 5.32 -4.09
C ILE A 204 -9.64 4.29 -3.28
N ALA A 205 -8.95 3.45 -2.49
CA ALA A 205 -9.60 2.50 -1.59
C ALA A 205 -10.56 3.19 -0.60
N ARG A 206 -10.14 4.32 0.01
CA ARG A 206 -10.98 5.12 0.91
C ARG A 206 -12.23 5.66 0.20
N VAL A 207 -12.06 6.29 -0.96
CA VAL A 207 -13.16 6.85 -1.75
C VAL A 207 -14.13 5.78 -2.24
N MET A 208 -13.62 4.62 -2.69
CA MET A 208 -14.46 3.52 -3.16
C MET A 208 -15.20 2.80 -2.02
N ALA A 209 -14.59 2.66 -0.83
CA ALA A 209 -15.22 2.08 0.35
C ALA A 209 -16.27 3.01 0.99
N ALA A 210 -16.12 4.33 0.85
CA ALA A 210 -17.13 5.31 1.26
C ALA A 210 -18.33 5.42 0.30
N GLY A 211 -18.17 4.97 -0.95
CA GLY A 211 -19.23 4.97 -1.98
C GLY A 211 -20.03 3.67 -2.06
N PRO A 212 -20.92 3.54 -3.07
CA PRO A 212 -21.58 2.27 -3.39
C PRO A 212 -20.54 1.20 -3.73
N ARG A 213 -20.73 -0.04 -3.28
CA ARG A 213 -19.82 -1.14 -3.66
C ARG A 213 -19.79 -1.31 -5.18
N PRO A 214 -18.61 -1.57 -5.77
CA PRO A 214 -18.50 -1.92 -7.19
C PRO A 214 -19.13 -3.29 -7.48
N ARG A 215 -19.46 -3.57 -8.74
CA ARG A 215 -20.02 -4.84 -9.20
C ARG A 215 -18.97 -5.94 -9.10
N ARG A 216 -17.80 -5.72 -9.68
CA ARG A 216 -16.59 -6.55 -9.50
C ARG A 216 -15.94 -6.33 -8.14
N THR A 217 -15.14 -7.30 -7.73
CA THR A 217 -14.19 -7.08 -6.63
C THR A 217 -13.07 -6.13 -7.08
N VAL A 218 -12.55 -5.31 -6.16
CA VAL A 218 -11.35 -4.51 -6.36
C VAL A 218 -10.30 -4.95 -5.35
N ILE A 219 -9.07 -5.19 -5.84
CA ILE A 219 -7.91 -5.58 -5.05
C ILE A 219 -6.97 -4.38 -5.01
N PHE A 220 -6.65 -3.93 -3.81
CA PHE A 220 -5.67 -2.89 -3.53
C PHE A 220 -4.40 -3.56 -3.03
N LEU A 221 -3.32 -3.44 -3.80
CA LEU A 221 -2.05 -4.12 -3.59
C LEU A 221 -0.93 -3.08 -3.47
N ALA A 222 -0.12 -3.16 -2.41
CA ALA A 222 1.14 -2.42 -2.33
C ALA A 222 2.30 -3.41 -2.37
N THR A 223 3.19 -3.26 -3.35
CA THR A 223 4.22 -4.25 -3.71
C THR A 223 5.57 -3.91 -3.08
N THR A 224 6.41 -4.94 -2.85
CA THR A 224 7.77 -4.79 -2.30
C THR A 224 8.82 -5.36 -3.24
N GLY A 225 9.84 -4.57 -3.56
CA GLY A 225 10.99 -4.97 -4.35
C GLY A 225 10.80 -4.76 -5.85
N GLU A 226 10.05 -3.74 -6.26
CA GLU A 226 10.01 -3.25 -7.66
C GLU A 226 11.46 -2.96 -8.09
N GLU A 227 12.09 -2.01 -7.39
CA GLU A 227 13.42 -1.42 -7.55
C GLU A 227 14.58 -2.43 -7.72
N VAL A 228 14.35 -3.67 -7.31
CA VAL A 228 15.32 -4.77 -7.31
C VAL A 228 14.88 -5.96 -8.17
N GLY A 229 13.83 -5.80 -8.96
CA GLY A 229 13.37 -6.71 -10.02
C GLY A 229 11.99 -7.31 -9.78
N LEU A 230 10.98 -6.48 -9.50
CA LEU A 230 9.55 -6.82 -9.36
C LEU A 230 9.29 -7.95 -8.36
N LEU A 231 10.04 -8.01 -7.25
CA LEU A 231 10.13 -9.21 -6.40
C LEU A 231 8.78 -9.60 -5.78
N GLY A 232 8.06 -8.64 -5.22
CA GLY A 232 6.75 -8.81 -4.60
C GLY A 232 5.68 -9.16 -5.62
N THR A 233 5.67 -8.49 -6.77
CA THR A 233 4.69 -8.70 -7.84
C THR A 233 4.87 -10.05 -8.52
N ARG A 234 6.11 -10.47 -8.74
CA ARG A 234 6.43 -11.84 -9.19
C ARG A 234 5.98 -12.89 -8.18
N TRP A 235 6.03 -12.59 -6.88
CA TRP A 235 5.52 -13.47 -5.83
C TRP A 235 3.98 -13.51 -5.81
N TYR A 236 3.32 -12.35 -5.93
CA TYR A 236 1.86 -12.23 -6.03
C TYR A 236 1.32 -12.98 -7.26
N ILE A 237 1.97 -12.85 -8.42
CA ILE A 237 1.63 -13.61 -9.64
C ILE A 237 1.72 -15.12 -9.44
N GLN A 238 2.65 -15.60 -8.61
CA GLN A 238 2.78 -17.02 -8.29
C GLN A 238 1.81 -17.50 -7.20
N HIS A 239 1.31 -16.57 -6.35
CA HIS A 239 0.45 -16.85 -5.20
C HIS A 239 -0.72 -15.85 -5.12
N PRO A 240 -1.54 -15.72 -6.17
CA PRO A 240 -2.48 -14.60 -6.29
C PRO A 240 -3.70 -14.83 -5.39
N VAL A 241 -4.25 -13.74 -4.81
CA VAL A 241 -5.36 -13.81 -3.83
C VAL A 241 -6.73 -14.11 -4.46
N VAL A 242 -6.77 -14.11 -5.79
CA VAL A 242 -7.83 -14.63 -6.68
C VAL A 242 -7.12 -15.31 -7.87
N PRO A 243 -7.76 -16.20 -8.65
CA PRO A 243 -7.17 -16.70 -9.89
C PRO A 243 -6.78 -15.55 -10.84
N LEU A 244 -5.62 -15.62 -11.48
CA LEU A 244 -5.16 -14.53 -12.38
C LEU A 244 -6.15 -14.30 -13.54
N ASP A 245 -6.75 -15.36 -14.08
CA ASP A 245 -7.77 -15.28 -15.14
C ASP A 245 -9.07 -14.58 -14.68
N SER A 246 -9.28 -14.43 -13.37
CA SER A 246 -10.37 -13.60 -12.81
C SER A 246 -10.02 -12.10 -12.78
N THR A 247 -8.75 -11.73 -13.00
CA THR A 247 -8.30 -10.32 -12.99
C THR A 247 -8.52 -9.70 -14.37
N VAL A 248 -9.57 -8.90 -14.52
CA VAL A 248 -10.02 -8.38 -15.83
C VAL A 248 -9.29 -7.13 -16.29
N ALA A 249 -8.64 -6.43 -15.37
CA ALA A 249 -7.88 -5.21 -15.61
C ALA A 249 -6.91 -4.95 -14.45
N ASN A 250 -5.80 -4.29 -14.76
CA ASN A 250 -4.88 -3.73 -13.79
C ASN A 250 -4.63 -2.24 -14.10
N LEU A 251 -4.78 -1.39 -13.09
CA LEU A 251 -4.39 0.02 -13.11
C LEU A 251 -3.33 0.23 -12.03
N GLU A 252 -2.08 0.16 -12.46
CA GLU A 252 -0.92 0.53 -11.64
C GLU A 252 -0.85 2.05 -11.53
N ILE A 253 -0.23 2.56 -10.46
CA ILE A 253 0.02 3.99 -10.24
C ILE A 253 1.48 4.20 -9.82
N GLU A 254 2.17 5.11 -10.51
CA GLU A 254 3.54 5.58 -10.20
C GLU A 254 3.59 7.11 -10.23
N MET A 255 4.40 7.75 -9.39
CA MET A 255 4.92 9.12 -9.60
C MET A 255 3.85 10.14 -10.03
N ILE A 256 2.76 10.22 -9.25
CA ILE A 256 1.63 11.14 -9.47
C ILE A 256 1.79 12.48 -8.74
N GLY A 257 2.99 12.80 -8.23
CA GLY A 257 3.26 13.94 -7.38
C GLY A 257 3.33 15.30 -8.07
N ARG A 258 3.55 15.38 -9.39
CA ARG A 258 3.99 16.61 -10.07
C ARG A 258 3.30 16.88 -11.41
N PRO A 259 2.80 18.11 -11.66
CA PRO A 259 2.17 18.45 -12.94
C PRO A 259 3.14 18.46 -14.12
N ASP A 260 2.93 17.55 -15.08
CA ASP A 260 3.61 17.56 -16.37
C ASP A 260 2.83 18.36 -17.43
N SER A 261 3.52 19.31 -18.06
CA SER A 261 3.02 20.06 -19.22
C SER A 261 2.60 19.16 -20.40
N MET A 262 3.26 18.02 -20.63
CA MET A 262 2.94 17.11 -21.74
C MET A 262 1.64 16.31 -21.48
N ALA A 263 1.25 16.13 -20.21
CA ALA A 263 -0.07 15.62 -19.81
C ALA A 263 -1.19 16.68 -19.91
N GLY A 264 -0.83 17.97 -19.98
CA GLY A 264 -1.74 19.10 -19.87
C GLY A 264 -1.74 19.79 -18.49
N GLY A 265 -0.77 19.48 -17.63
CA GLY A 265 -0.48 20.22 -16.39
C GLY A 265 -1.23 19.72 -15.16
N ARG A 266 -1.74 20.65 -14.34
CA ARG A 266 -2.32 20.35 -13.02
C ARG A 266 -3.60 19.52 -13.13
N GLY A 267 -3.70 18.42 -12.37
CA GLY A 267 -4.84 17.51 -12.39
C GLY A 267 -4.99 16.70 -13.68
N ARG A 268 -3.89 16.50 -14.41
CA ARG A 268 -3.77 15.62 -15.56
C ARG A 268 -2.73 14.55 -15.27
N GLY A 269 -3.02 13.32 -15.68
CA GLY A 269 -2.04 12.24 -15.75
C GLY A 269 -2.00 11.64 -17.15
N TRP A 270 -1.06 10.74 -17.36
CA TRP A 270 -0.96 9.93 -18.58
C TRP A 270 -0.95 8.45 -18.23
N LEU A 271 -1.38 7.63 -19.19
CA LEU A 271 -1.41 6.18 -19.07
C LEU A 271 -0.34 5.58 -20.01
N THR A 272 0.48 4.67 -19.49
CA THR A 272 1.32 3.83 -20.35
C THR A 272 0.44 2.95 -21.24
N GLY A 273 0.90 2.65 -22.46
CA GLY A 273 0.20 1.69 -23.34
C GLY A 273 -1.24 2.06 -23.73
N TYR A 274 -1.64 3.32 -23.63
CA TYR A 274 -3.01 3.83 -23.81
C TYR A 274 -3.73 3.28 -25.06
N GLU A 275 -3.05 3.23 -26.21
CA GLU A 275 -3.59 2.73 -27.49
C GLU A 275 -3.60 1.19 -27.61
N ARG A 276 -2.90 0.47 -26.73
CA ARG A 276 -2.71 -0.99 -26.82
C ARG A 276 -3.96 -1.79 -26.46
N SER A 277 -4.88 -1.22 -25.69
CA SER A 277 -6.12 -1.87 -25.27
C SER A 277 -7.33 -0.96 -25.45
N THR A 278 -8.52 -1.49 -25.17
CA THR A 278 -9.76 -0.70 -25.11
C THR A 278 -9.88 0.13 -23.82
N MET A 279 -8.88 0.10 -22.93
CA MET A 279 -8.91 0.89 -21.67
C MET A 279 -8.84 2.40 -21.94
N GLY A 280 -7.87 2.88 -22.72
CA GLY A 280 -7.67 4.33 -22.93
C GLY A 280 -8.89 5.02 -23.56
N GLU A 281 -9.52 4.37 -24.54
CA GLU A 281 -10.75 4.87 -25.18
C GLU A 281 -11.97 4.82 -24.25
N ALA A 282 -12.10 3.80 -23.39
CA ALA A 282 -13.16 3.76 -22.39
C ALA A 282 -13.01 4.88 -21.34
N LEU A 283 -11.78 5.16 -20.90
CA LEU A 283 -11.48 6.27 -19.98
C LEU A 283 -11.80 7.64 -20.62
N ALA A 284 -11.41 7.85 -21.88
CA ALA A 284 -11.74 9.07 -22.62
C ALA A 284 -13.25 9.24 -22.83
N ALA A 285 -13.97 8.17 -23.20
CA ALA A 285 -15.42 8.19 -23.37
C ALA A 285 -16.17 8.52 -22.07
N ALA A 286 -15.60 8.13 -20.92
CA ALA A 286 -16.09 8.49 -19.58
C ALA A 286 -15.65 9.89 -19.09
N GLY A 287 -14.96 10.68 -19.92
CA GLY A 287 -14.49 12.02 -19.54
C GLY A 287 -13.40 12.02 -18.45
N ILE A 288 -12.67 10.91 -18.31
CA ILE A 288 -11.59 10.80 -17.31
C ILE A 288 -10.35 11.51 -17.88
N PRO A 289 -9.73 12.46 -17.13
CA PRO A 289 -8.75 13.41 -17.67
C PRO A 289 -7.33 12.84 -17.82
N LEU A 290 -7.23 11.58 -18.27
CA LEU A 290 -5.97 10.89 -18.56
C LEU A 290 -5.69 10.87 -20.07
N VAL A 291 -4.44 11.07 -20.45
CA VAL A 291 -3.99 11.06 -21.85
C VAL A 291 -3.01 9.91 -22.12
N ALA A 292 -2.62 9.71 -23.37
CA ALA A 292 -1.55 8.76 -23.71
C ALA A 292 -0.17 9.26 -23.26
N ASP A 293 0.70 8.34 -22.85
CA ASP A 293 2.15 8.60 -22.77
C ASP A 293 2.66 9.12 -24.12
N ARG A 294 3.43 10.22 -24.08
CA ARG A 294 4.04 10.85 -25.26
C ARG A 294 5.55 10.59 -25.36
N ARG A 295 6.15 9.95 -24.36
CA ARG A 295 7.58 9.67 -24.24
C ARG A 295 7.88 8.21 -24.60
N LEU A 296 7.39 7.79 -25.77
CA LEU A 296 7.46 6.39 -26.23
C LEU A 296 8.90 5.86 -26.35
N ASP A 297 9.89 6.75 -26.49
CA ASP A 297 11.33 6.49 -26.43
C ASP A 297 11.80 6.02 -25.04
N GLN A 298 11.17 6.51 -23.96
CA GLN A 298 11.46 6.11 -22.58
C GLN A 298 10.88 4.75 -22.21
N ASN A 299 9.98 4.21 -23.05
CA ASN A 299 9.41 2.87 -22.97
C ASN A 299 8.77 2.54 -21.61
N PHE A 300 8.10 3.51 -20.98
CA PHE A 300 7.55 3.39 -19.61
C PHE A 300 6.60 2.20 -19.42
N PHE A 301 5.81 1.84 -20.44
CA PHE A 301 4.95 0.65 -20.46
C PHE A 301 5.66 -0.69 -20.13
N MET A 302 6.99 -0.73 -20.23
CA MET A 302 7.81 -1.93 -20.01
C MET A 302 8.64 -1.85 -18.72
N ARG A 303 8.44 -0.83 -17.87
CA ARG A 303 9.40 -0.43 -16.81
C ARG A 303 8.96 -0.65 -15.36
N SER A 304 7.67 -0.85 -15.07
CA SER A 304 7.15 -1.09 -13.72
C SER A 304 6.41 -2.45 -13.61
N ASP A 305 5.83 -2.74 -12.45
CA ASP A 305 5.05 -3.94 -12.12
C ASP A 305 3.93 -4.29 -13.14
N ASN A 306 3.28 -3.31 -13.81
CA ASN A 306 2.24 -3.55 -14.81
C ASN A 306 2.67 -4.55 -15.90
N ILE A 307 3.96 -4.52 -16.31
CA ILE A 307 4.45 -5.36 -17.40
C ILE A 307 4.47 -6.84 -17.02
N ALA A 308 4.48 -7.15 -15.72
CA ALA A 308 4.37 -8.51 -15.22
C ALA A 308 2.95 -9.06 -15.47
N PHE A 309 1.91 -8.26 -15.24
CA PHE A 309 0.51 -8.62 -15.53
C PHE A 309 0.19 -8.56 -17.04
N ALA A 310 0.69 -7.54 -17.75
CA ALA A 310 0.42 -7.35 -19.18
C ALA A 310 0.90 -8.53 -20.03
N ARG A 311 2.05 -9.10 -19.68
CA ARG A 311 2.62 -10.30 -20.33
C ARG A 311 1.78 -11.55 -20.13
N LEU A 312 1.11 -11.69 -18.99
CA LEU A 312 0.19 -12.80 -18.70
C LEU A 312 -1.12 -12.66 -19.48
N GLY A 313 -1.49 -11.43 -19.85
CA GLY A 313 -2.62 -11.13 -20.74
C GLY A 313 -3.69 -10.26 -20.10
N ILE A 314 -3.55 -9.91 -18.83
CA ILE A 314 -4.39 -8.92 -18.14
C ILE A 314 -4.13 -7.55 -18.79
N PRO A 315 -5.14 -6.79 -19.24
CA PRO A 315 -4.96 -5.40 -19.67
C PRO A 315 -4.46 -4.54 -18.49
N ALA A 316 -3.18 -4.22 -18.52
CA ALA A 316 -2.41 -3.75 -17.37
C ALA A 316 -1.54 -2.55 -17.74
N HIS A 317 -1.85 -1.39 -17.17
CA HIS A 317 -1.25 -0.10 -17.53
C HIS A 317 -0.94 0.75 -16.29
N THR A 318 0.16 1.51 -16.37
CA THR A 318 0.63 2.49 -15.38
C THR A 318 -0.05 3.83 -15.59
N LEU A 319 -0.61 4.42 -14.53
CA LEU A 319 -0.96 5.83 -14.44
C LEU A 319 0.20 6.61 -13.82
N SER A 320 0.67 7.67 -14.48
CA SER A 320 1.67 8.59 -13.93
C SER A 320 1.34 10.07 -14.18
N SER A 321 2.00 10.95 -13.43
CA SER A 321 2.05 12.39 -13.71
C SER A 321 3.35 12.81 -14.42
N TYR A 322 4.54 12.51 -13.88
CA TYR A 322 5.82 13.02 -14.39
C TYR A 322 7.05 12.16 -14.03
N ASN A 323 7.15 10.96 -14.61
CA ASN A 323 8.38 10.15 -14.53
C ASN A 323 9.60 10.90 -15.12
N MET A 324 10.80 10.56 -14.61
CA MET A 324 12.11 11.10 -15.04
C MET A 324 12.32 12.61 -14.76
N HIS A 325 11.66 13.17 -13.74
CA HIS A 325 12.00 14.49 -13.21
C HIS A 325 13.40 14.52 -12.57
N THR A 326 14.00 15.70 -12.34
CA THR A 326 15.40 15.84 -11.89
C THR A 326 15.72 15.17 -10.56
N ASP A 327 14.73 14.99 -9.69
CA ASP A 327 14.88 14.34 -8.38
C ASP A 327 14.72 12.79 -8.44
N TYR A 328 14.46 12.18 -9.61
CA TYR A 328 14.20 10.73 -9.73
C TYR A 328 15.42 9.89 -9.28
N HIS A 329 15.19 8.90 -8.41
CA HIS A 329 16.23 8.14 -7.69
C HIS A 329 17.23 9.03 -6.90
N ARG A 330 16.80 10.20 -6.38
CA ARG A 330 17.63 11.13 -5.58
C ARG A 330 17.12 11.34 -4.17
N ARG A 331 18.05 11.78 -3.31
CA ARG A 331 17.80 12.35 -1.98
C ARG A 331 16.75 13.45 -2.00
N THR A 332 16.73 14.23 -3.09
CA THR A 332 15.86 15.39 -3.27
C THR A 332 14.46 15.04 -3.75
N ASP A 333 14.10 13.75 -3.86
CA ASP A 333 12.71 13.32 -4.05
C ASP A 333 11.92 13.41 -2.75
N GLU A 334 11.65 14.64 -2.37
CA GLU A 334 11.12 15.03 -1.08
C GLU A 334 9.68 15.49 -1.15
N VAL A 335 8.97 15.37 -0.03
CA VAL A 335 7.55 15.77 0.07
C VAL A 335 7.35 17.26 -0.24
N SER A 336 8.39 18.07 0.00
CA SER A 336 8.45 19.50 -0.35
C SER A 336 8.45 19.79 -1.86
N ARG A 337 8.64 18.77 -2.71
CA ARG A 337 8.58 18.87 -4.18
C ARG A 337 7.20 18.60 -4.76
N LEU A 338 6.32 17.94 -4.01
CA LEU A 338 5.06 17.41 -4.51
C LEU A 338 3.96 18.47 -4.49
N ASP A 339 3.12 18.48 -5.53
CA ASP A 339 1.88 19.24 -5.54
C ASP A 339 0.73 18.33 -5.09
N ALA A 340 0.50 18.26 -3.77
CA ALA A 340 -0.58 17.45 -3.20
C ALA A 340 -1.99 17.81 -3.72
N GLY A 341 -2.16 19.01 -4.29
CA GLY A 341 -3.39 19.43 -4.97
C GLY A 341 -3.46 19.06 -6.45
N HIS A 342 -2.33 18.78 -7.11
CA HIS A 342 -2.29 18.00 -8.35
C HIS A 342 -2.62 16.53 -8.05
N MET A 343 -1.94 15.92 -7.06
CA MET A 343 -2.16 14.53 -6.64
C MET A 343 -3.64 14.26 -6.37
N ALA A 344 -4.30 15.08 -5.55
CA ALA A 344 -5.72 14.88 -5.22
C ALA A 344 -6.66 14.86 -6.44
N LEU A 345 -6.34 15.61 -7.51
CA LEU A 345 -7.10 15.62 -8.76
C LEU A 345 -6.80 14.40 -9.64
N VAL A 346 -5.56 13.90 -9.65
CA VAL A 346 -5.18 12.66 -10.35
C VAL A 346 -5.75 11.43 -9.63
N ILE A 347 -5.77 11.41 -8.30
CA ILE A 347 -6.37 10.35 -7.48
C ILE A 347 -7.90 10.32 -7.67
N ASP A 348 -8.59 11.46 -7.81
CA ASP A 348 -10.01 11.49 -8.18
C ASP A 348 -10.25 10.88 -9.58
N ALA A 349 -9.42 11.24 -10.57
CA ALA A 349 -9.48 10.67 -11.90
C ALA A 349 -9.23 9.14 -11.89
N ALA A 350 -8.26 8.68 -11.09
CA ALA A 350 -7.96 7.27 -10.89
C ALA A 350 -9.11 6.53 -10.19
N ALA A 351 -9.73 7.11 -9.15
CA ALA A 351 -10.89 6.51 -8.49
C ALA A 351 -12.08 6.36 -9.44
N ARG A 352 -12.27 7.31 -10.37
CA ARG A 352 -13.26 7.20 -11.47
C ARG A 352 -12.85 6.17 -12.53
N ALA A 353 -11.56 5.99 -12.81
CA ALA A 353 -11.05 4.94 -13.69
C ALA A 353 -11.30 3.54 -13.13
N VAL A 354 -10.91 3.28 -11.88
CA VAL A 354 -11.14 2.00 -11.20
C VAL A 354 -12.64 1.72 -11.08
N ARG A 355 -13.46 2.75 -10.80
CA ARG A 355 -14.93 2.65 -10.82
C ARG A 355 -15.47 2.19 -12.19
N LEU A 356 -15.01 2.79 -13.29
CA LEU A 356 -15.41 2.40 -14.65
C LEU A 356 -15.04 0.95 -14.96
N LEU A 357 -13.82 0.53 -14.62
CA LEU A 357 -13.32 -0.84 -14.82
C LEU A 357 -14.11 -1.88 -13.99
N ALA A 358 -14.49 -1.51 -12.76
CA ALA A 358 -15.16 -2.43 -11.85
C ALA A 358 -16.68 -2.58 -12.12
N ASP A 359 -17.32 -1.59 -12.74
CA ASP A 359 -18.77 -1.61 -13.01
C ASP A 359 -19.14 -1.81 -14.50
N GLY A 360 -18.23 -1.48 -15.43
CA GLY A 360 -18.44 -1.47 -16.88
C GLY A 360 -18.01 -2.75 -17.63
N PRO A 361 -17.72 -2.66 -18.95
CA PRO A 361 -17.16 -3.78 -19.72
C PRO A 361 -15.72 -4.10 -19.31
N LYS A 362 -15.24 -5.30 -19.63
CA LYS A 362 -13.82 -5.65 -19.50
C LYS A 362 -13.03 -4.90 -20.57
N PRO A 363 -11.85 -4.34 -20.27
CA PRO A 363 -10.91 -3.96 -21.30
C PRO A 363 -10.40 -5.19 -22.06
N GLU A 364 -9.97 -5.01 -23.30
CA GLU A 364 -9.41 -6.07 -24.15
C GLU A 364 -8.16 -5.54 -24.87
N TRP A 365 -7.18 -6.40 -25.13
CA TRP A 365 -6.03 -6.04 -25.95
C TRP A 365 -6.44 -5.87 -27.42
N LYS A 366 -6.03 -4.77 -28.03
CA LYS A 366 -6.17 -4.57 -29.48
C LYS A 366 -5.15 -5.46 -30.22
N PRO A 367 -5.36 -5.77 -31.52
CA PRO A 367 -4.42 -6.55 -32.32
C PRO A 367 -2.99 -5.97 -32.25
N GLY A 368 -2.01 -6.79 -31.84
CA GLY A 368 -0.62 -6.36 -31.65
C GLY A 368 -0.35 -5.48 -30.41
N GLY A 369 -1.38 -5.18 -29.60
CA GLY A 369 -1.25 -4.33 -28.41
C GLY A 369 -0.62 -5.02 -27.21
N ARG A 370 -0.97 -6.30 -26.97
CA ARG A 370 -0.43 -7.13 -25.88
C ARG A 370 1.10 -7.27 -26.02
N PRO A 371 1.89 -7.07 -24.95
CA PRO A 371 3.33 -7.32 -24.99
C PRO A 371 3.65 -8.81 -25.07
N GLU A 372 4.73 -9.14 -25.79
CA GLU A 372 5.26 -10.51 -25.85
C GLU A 372 5.59 -11.06 -24.46
N PRO A 373 5.30 -12.35 -24.19
CA PRO A 373 5.68 -13.02 -22.95
C PRO A 373 7.16 -12.83 -22.64
N ALA A 374 7.50 -12.75 -21.35
CA ALA A 374 8.90 -12.62 -20.94
C ALA A 374 9.69 -13.85 -21.43
N THR A 375 10.64 -13.64 -22.34
CA THR A 375 11.59 -14.68 -22.74
C THR A 375 12.30 -15.21 -21.49
N PRO A 376 12.30 -16.54 -21.23
CA PRO A 376 13.03 -17.09 -20.10
C PRO A 376 14.50 -16.68 -20.17
N ARG A 377 15.00 -16.04 -19.11
CA ARG A 377 16.45 -15.82 -18.96
C ARG A 377 17.08 -17.20 -18.80
N ARG A 378 17.98 -17.55 -19.73
CA ARG A 378 18.79 -18.77 -19.68
C ARG A 378 19.88 -18.65 -18.62
#